data_AF-A0A139QKZ9-F1
#
_entry.id   AF-A0A139QKZ9-F1
#
_cell.length_a   1.000
_cell.length_b   1.000
_cell.length_c   1.000
_cell.angle_alpha   90.00
_cell.angle_beta   90.00
_cell.angle_gamma   90.00
#
_symmetry.space_group_name_H-M   'P 1'
#
loop_
_entity.id
_entity.type
_entity.pdbx_description
1 polymer ?
#
loop_
_entity_poly.entity_id
_entity_poly.type
_entity_poly.pdbx_seq_one_letter_code
_entity_poly.pdbx_strand_id
1 'polypeptide(L)'
;MGGTFDMTEDTAVRFAELIASKSDTKFDKQQFLENFRKGAASTAEDIPEVSGVLADKIARFRKTETRRYYPMSLFVSEDVKFFEFKDWKVPTQEHHDIGKKAVIAAKKLEQTSGNYVLVGRAGTGKTALSVAMLNELMKVKSGLFVNLVNLRSLMLMSINDERAKQDYNMIIRGMKEVDVLVMDDFGKESGSGGATDKMTEILYGIVNARIGKTTIITTNDNLTELNAKYDESLTSRLIPKDKDKIIIFQGIDDYREA
;
A
#
# COMPACT_ATOMS: atom_id res chain seq x y z
N MET A 1 23.41 -8.61 -0.69
CA MET A 1 23.12 -7.19 -0.39
C MET A 1 22.11 -7.16 0.74
N GLY A 2 22.57 -6.83 1.95
CA GLY A 2 21.72 -6.75 3.13
C GLY A 2 20.89 -5.48 3.07
N GLY A 3 19.61 -5.62 2.73
CA GLY A 3 18.65 -4.54 2.94
C GLY A 3 18.52 -4.29 4.43
N THR A 4 18.74 -3.05 4.85
CA THR A 4 18.46 -2.58 6.21
C THR A 4 16.99 -2.85 6.51
N PHE A 5 16.75 -3.70 7.50
CA PHE A 5 15.41 -4.06 7.93
C PHE A 5 14.90 -2.92 8.83
N ASP A 6 14.14 -1.99 8.25
CA ASP A 6 13.46 -0.96 9.03
C ASP A 6 12.31 -1.62 9.79
N MET A 7 12.63 -2.07 11.01
CA MET A 7 11.79 -2.93 11.81
C MET A 7 11.04 -2.05 12.81
N THR A 8 9.69 -2.09 12.81
CA THR A 8 8.92 -1.45 13.89
C THR A 8 9.06 -2.26 15.18
N GLU A 9 8.77 -1.67 16.35
CA GLU A 9 8.82 -2.42 17.63
C GLU A 9 7.92 -3.67 17.61
N ASP A 10 6.72 -3.55 17.05
CA ASP A 10 5.79 -4.67 16.86
C ASP A 10 6.40 -5.78 15.98
N THR A 11 7.13 -5.40 14.92
CA THR A 11 7.84 -6.34 14.06
C THR A 11 9.03 -6.98 14.79
N ALA A 12 9.76 -6.20 15.60
CA ALA A 12 10.87 -6.68 16.41
C ALA A 12 10.44 -7.71 17.45
N VAL A 13 9.30 -7.50 18.11
CA VAL A 13 8.70 -8.45 19.05
C VAL A 13 8.37 -9.77 18.35
N ARG A 14 7.66 -9.72 17.22
CA ARG A 14 7.32 -10.94 16.43
C ARG A 14 8.56 -11.67 15.92
N PHE A 15 9.56 -10.92 15.46
CA PHE A 15 10.83 -11.49 15.02
C PHE A 15 11.51 -12.21 16.18
N ALA A 16 11.63 -11.56 17.34
CA ALA A 16 12.26 -12.15 18.51
C ALA A 16 11.52 -13.41 19.00
N GLU A 17 10.19 -13.45 18.88
CA GLU A 17 9.37 -14.63 19.17
C GLU A 17 9.64 -15.79 18.21
N LEU A 18 9.79 -15.50 16.91
CA LEU A 18 10.16 -16.51 15.92
C LEU A 18 11.51 -17.16 16.26
N ILE A 19 12.51 -16.36 16.64
CA ILE A 19 13.84 -16.88 17.01
C ILE A 19 13.76 -17.65 18.33
N ALA A 20 13.14 -17.09 19.38
CA ALA A 20 13.04 -17.70 20.69
C ALA A 20 12.23 -19.01 20.72
N SER A 21 11.31 -19.21 19.76
CA SER A 21 10.55 -20.47 19.62
C SER A 21 11.41 -21.69 19.27
N LYS A 22 12.72 -21.50 19.03
CA LYS A 22 13.69 -22.58 18.79
C LYS A 22 14.34 -23.02 20.11
N SER A 23 14.14 -24.28 20.48
CA SER A 23 14.70 -24.91 21.67
C SER A 23 16.23 -24.86 21.77
N ASP A 24 16.93 -24.74 20.64
CA ASP A 24 18.39 -24.93 20.55
C ASP A 24 19.16 -23.62 20.31
N THR A 25 18.47 -22.47 20.29
CA THR A 25 19.14 -21.16 20.15
C THR A 25 19.38 -20.55 21.53
N LYS A 26 20.61 -20.10 21.81
CA LYS A 26 20.96 -19.26 22.98
C LYS A 26 20.44 -17.81 22.86
N PHE A 27 19.36 -17.61 22.10
CA PHE A 27 18.85 -16.28 21.77
C PHE A 27 18.09 -15.70 22.96
N ASP A 28 18.60 -14.61 23.51
CA ASP A 28 17.94 -13.86 24.57
C ASP A 28 16.99 -12.81 23.98
N LYS A 29 15.68 -13.12 24.00
CA LYS A 29 14.62 -12.23 23.53
C LYS A 29 14.61 -10.89 24.27
N GLN A 30 14.84 -10.87 25.58
CA GLN A 30 14.78 -9.64 26.38
C GLN A 30 15.93 -8.72 26.03
N GLN A 31 17.15 -9.27 25.97
CA GLN A 31 18.35 -8.50 25.60
C GLN A 31 18.23 -7.93 24.18
N PHE A 32 17.72 -8.71 23.22
CA PHE A 32 17.50 -8.23 21.85
C PHE A 32 16.53 -7.05 21.80
N LEU A 33 15.37 -7.14 22.45
CA LEU A 33 14.37 -6.07 22.45
C LEU A 33 14.85 -4.82 23.18
N GLU A 34 15.62 -4.98 24.26
CA GLU A 34 16.24 -3.87 24.97
C GLU A 34 17.27 -3.14 24.09
N ASN A 35 18.13 -3.89 23.39
CA ASN A 35 19.10 -3.34 22.45
C ASN A 35 18.41 -2.64 21.26
N PHE A 36 17.32 -3.21 20.74
CA PHE A 36 16.51 -2.60 19.69
C PHE A 36 15.91 -1.26 20.14
N ARG A 37 15.30 -1.20 21.34
CA ARG A 37 14.73 0.04 21.91
C ARG A 37 15.77 1.12 22.17
N LYS A 38 17.00 0.74 22.49
CA LYS A 38 18.13 1.67 22.68
C LYS A 38 18.74 2.15 21.35
N GLY A 39 18.22 1.71 20.21
CA GLY A 39 18.76 2.03 18.88
C GLY A 39 20.06 1.28 18.53
N ALA A 40 20.48 0.33 19.37
CA ALA A 40 21.71 -0.43 19.22
C ALA A 40 21.57 -1.63 18.26
N ALA A 41 20.38 -2.26 18.19
CA ALA A 41 20.13 -3.33 17.23
C ALA A 41 19.70 -2.76 15.87
N SER A 42 20.64 -2.15 15.14
CA SER A 42 20.40 -1.56 13.83
C SER A 42 21.22 -2.19 12.69
N THR A 43 22.02 -3.22 12.95
CA THR A 43 22.72 -3.97 11.88
C THR A 43 22.42 -5.46 11.97
N ALA A 44 22.45 -6.12 10.81
CA ALA A 44 22.26 -7.56 10.65
C ALA A 44 23.33 -8.42 11.37
N GLU A 45 24.29 -7.79 12.04
CA GLU A 45 25.45 -8.40 12.72
C GLU A 45 25.11 -8.94 14.11
N ASP A 46 24.04 -8.44 14.77
CA ASP A 46 23.53 -8.98 16.04
C ASP A 46 22.64 -10.23 15.85
N ILE A 47 22.30 -10.55 14.61
CA ILE A 47 21.58 -11.77 14.27
C ILE A 47 22.62 -12.90 14.23
N PRO A 48 22.51 -13.95 15.06
CA PRO A 48 23.51 -15.03 15.11
C PRO A 48 23.78 -15.56 13.70
N GLU A 49 25.05 -15.84 13.37
CA GLU A 49 25.49 -16.38 12.08
C GLU A 49 24.45 -17.37 11.53
N VAL A 50 23.74 -16.92 10.51
CA VAL A 50 22.48 -17.50 10.10
C VAL A 50 22.78 -18.76 9.29
N SER A 51 22.77 -19.93 9.92
CA SER A 51 22.71 -21.21 9.20
C SER A 51 21.53 -21.20 8.21
N GLY A 52 21.65 -21.89 7.06
CA GLY A 52 20.68 -21.78 5.95
C GLY A 52 19.21 -21.93 6.34
N VAL A 53 18.90 -22.79 7.32
CA VAL A 53 17.53 -23.00 7.85
C VAL A 53 16.95 -21.73 8.49
N LEU A 54 17.77 -20.93 9.16
CA LEU A 54 17.33 -19.67 9.77
C LEU A 54 17.17 -18.57 8.72
N ALA A 55 18.00 -18.55 7.67
CA ALA A 55 17.90 -17.57 6.58
C ALA A 55 16.57 -17.72 5.83
N ASP A 56 16.19 -18.97 5.51
CA ASP A 56 14.91 -19.29 4.89
C ASP A 56 13.72 -18.88 5.76
N LYS A 57 13.82 -19.03 7.09
CA LYS A 57 12.77 -18.61 8.02
C LYS A 57 12.65 -17.10 8.10
N ILE A 58 13.77 -16.37 8.12
CA ILE A 58 13.77 -14.90 8.10
C ILE A 58 13.16 -14.40 6.79
N ALA A 59 13.51 -15.00 5.66
CA ALA A 59 12.90 -14.69 4.36
C ALA A 59 11.39 -14.96 4.36
N ARG A 60 10.93 -16.10 4.92
CA ARG A 60 9.50 -16.40 5.09
C ARG A 60 8.80 -15.39 5.99
N PHE A 61 9.40 -15.04 7.14
CA PHE A 61 8.87 -14.04 8.06
C PHE A 61 8.69 -12.70 7.37
N ARG A 62 9.73 -12.20 6.67
CA ARG A 62 9.64 -10.96 5.89
C ARG A 62 8.50 -10.99 4.89
N LYS A 63 8.36 -12.09 4.14
CA LYS A 63 7.24 -12.27 3.20
C LYS A 63 5.87 -12.26 3.89
N THR A 64 5.77 -12.84 5.08
CA THR A 64 4.53 -12.81 5.88
C THR A 64 4.23 -11.40 6.36
N GLU A 65 5.24 -10.66 6.83
CA GLU A 65 5.09 -9.28 7.30
C GLU A 65 4.67 -8.33 6.18
N THR A 66 5.31 -8.41 5.01
CA THR A 66 4.94 -7.56 3.86
C THR A 66 3.52 -7.81 3.37
N ARG A 67 2.99 -9.02 3.57
CA ARG A 67 1.63 -9.40 3.18
C ARG A 67 0.63 -9.44 4.33
N ARG A 68 1.01 -9.04 5.55
CA ARG A 68 0.15 -9.16 6.74
C ARG A 68 -1.23 -8.51 6.55
N TYR A 69 -1.27 -7.32 5.96
CA TYR A 69 -2.50 -6.57 5.75
C TYR A 69 -3.20 -6.92 4.43
N TYR A 70 -2.49 -7.53 3.50
CA TYR A 70 -2.98 -7.76 2.14
C TYR A 70 -4.27 -8.60 2.06
N PRO A 71 -4.48 -9.65 2.87
CA PRO A 71 -5.75 -10.38 2.92
C PRO A 71 -6.97 -9.53 3.28
N MET A 72 -6.78 -8.38 3.95
CA MET A 72 -7.86 -7.45 4.30
C MET A 72 -8.14 -6.40 3.21
N SER A 73 -7.47 -6.49 2.07
CA SER A 73 -7.65 -5.54 0.98
C SER A 73 -9.08 -5.55 0.44
N LEU A 74 -9.63 -4.37 0.18
CA LEU A 74 -10.96 -4.20 -0.42
C LEU A 74 -10.85 -4.08 -1.93
N PHE A 75 -10.79 -5.22 -2.62
CA PHE A 75 -10.81 -5.27 -4.09
C PHE A 75 -12.23 -5.12 -4.65
N VAL A 76 -12.33 -4.68 -5.90
CA VAL A 76 -13.60 -4.66 -6.67
C VAL A 76 -13.91 -6.05 -7.25
N SER A 77 -12.87 -6.83 -7.59
CA SER A 77 -12.97 -8.23 -8.02
C SER A 77 -11.73 -9.01 -7.60
N GLU A 78 -11.84 -10.33 -7.42
CA GLU A 78 -10.68 -11.17 -7.05
C GLU A 78 -9.65 -11.29 -8.19
N ASP A 79 -10.07 -11.20 -9.45
CA ASP A 79 -9.19 -11.40 -10.62
C ASP A 79 -8.07 -10.35 -10.68
N VAL A 80 -8.33 -9.12 -10.24
CA VAL A 80 -7.33 -8.04 -10.31
C VAL A 80 -6.22 -8.20 -9.27
N LYS A 81 -6.46 -8.96 -8.20
CA LYS A 81 -5.56 -9.11 -7.04
C LYS A 81 -4.18 -9.60 -7.45
N PHE A 82 -4.12 -10.52 -8.41
CA PHE A 82 -2.87 -11.15 -8.83
C PHE A 82 -2.22 -10.48 -10.04
N PHE A 83 -2.75 -9.34 -10.50
CA PHE A 83 -2.24 -8.64 -11.67
C PHE A 83 -0.78 -8.19 -11.43
N GLU A 84 0.11 -8.55 -12.36
CA GLU A 84 1.53 -8.21 -12.36
C GLU A 84 1.88 -7.39 -13.62
N PHE A 85 3.06 -6.76 -13.64
CA PHE A 85 3.50 -5.98 -14.80
C PHE A 85 3.58 -6.79 -16.11
N LYS A 86 3.83 -8.11 -16.01
CA LYS A 86 3.86 -9.01 -17.18
C LYS A 86 2.48 -9.21 -17.81
N ASP A 87 1.41 -8.95 -17.06
CA ASP A 87 0.02 -9.07 -17.51
C ASP A 87 -0.45 -7.77 -18.19
N TRP A 88 0.34 -6.69 -18.11
CA TRP A 88 0.08 -5.43 -18.81
C TRP A 88 0.35 -5.58 -20.30
N LYS A 89 -0.73 -5.57 -21.08
CA LYS A 89 -0.74 -5.64 -22.53
C LYS A 89 -0.34 -4.29 -23.13
N VAL A 90 0.38 -4.36 -24.23
CA VAL A 90 0.98 -3.20 -24.89
C VAL A 90 0.53 -3.16 -26.36
N PRO A 91 -0.77 -2.93 -26.63
CA PRO A 91 -1.27 -2.86 -28.01
C PRO A 91 -0.85 -1.56 -28.72
N THR A 92 -0.57 -0.49 -27.97
CA THR A 92 -0.17 0.82 -28.53
C THR A 92 1.07 1.39 -27.82
N GLN A 93 1.66 2.42 -28.41
CA GLN A 93 2.80 3.13 -27.81
C GLN A 93 2.40 3.82 -26.49
N GLU A 94 1.17 4.31 -26.37
CA GLU A 94 0.65 4.92 -25.15
C GLU A 94 0.59 3.91 -24.01
N HIS A 95 0.12 2.68 -24.28
CA HIS A 95 0.14 1.59 -23.30
C HIS A 95 1.56 1.25 -22.86
N HIS A 96 2.52 1.23 -23.81
CA HIS A 96 3.92 0.99 -23.51
C HIS A 96 4.46 2.07 -22.56
N ASP A 97 4.22 3.34 -22.86
CA ASP A 97 4.78 4.46 -22.12
C ASP A 97 4.17 4.58 -20.72
N ILE A 98 2.87 4.32 -20.57
CA ILE A 98 2.19 4.24 -19.28
C ILE A 98 2.75 3.10 -18.44
N GLY A 99 2.85 1.89 -19.01
CA GLY A 99 3.41 0.72 -18.33
C GLY A 99 4.85 0.97 -17.88
N LYS A 100 5.68 1.55 -18.76
CA LYS A 100 7.07 1.92 -18.46
C LYS A 100 7.16 2.93 -17.31
N LYS A 101 6.31 3.97 -17.30
CA LYS A 101 6.25 4.93 -16.19
C LYS A 101 5.91 4.26 -14.87
N ALA A 102 4.93 3.34 -14.85
CA ALA A 102 4.55 2.61 -13.66
C ALA A 102 5.66 1.69 -13.14
N VAL A 103 6.38 1.00 -14.03
CA VAL A 103 7.55 0.16 -13.66
C VAL A 103 8.66 1.02 -13.05
N ILE A 104 8.99 2.16 -13.68
CA ILE A 104 10.01 3.09 -13.16
C ILE A 104 9.59 3.62 -11.78
N ALA A 105 8.32 3.99 -11.62
CA ALA A 105 7.77 4.46 -10.36
C ALA A 105 7.86 3.38 -9.26
N ALA A 106 7.44 2.15 -9.53
CA ALA A 106 7.51 1.05 -8.57
C ALA A 106 8.96 0.79 -8.13
N LYS A 107 9.91 0.70 -9.08
CA LYS A 107 11.35 0.53 -8.75
C LYS A 107 11.89 1.65 -7.86
N LYS A 108 11.53 2.90 -8.14
CA LYS A 108 11.92 4.05 -7.30
C LYS A 108 11.31 3.95 -5.90
N LEU A 109 10.06 3.52 -5.80
CA LEU A 109 9.33 3.36 -4.55
C LEU A 109 9.79 2.16 -3.72
N GLU A 110 10.64 1.26 -4.23
CA GLU A 110 11.29 0.23 -3.41
C GLU A 110 12.22 0.87 -2.36
N GLN A 111 12.92 1.94 -2.73
CA GLN A 111 13.92 2.59 -1.87
C GLN A 111 13.46 3.94 -1.31
N THR A 112 12.43 4.54 -1.90
CA THR A 112 11.90 5.84 -1.50
C THR A 112 10.45 5.72 -1.01
N SER A 113 9.90 6.82 -0.54
CA SER A 113 8.46 6.96 -0.30
C SER A 113 7.90 8.18 -1.02
N GLY A 114 6.61 8.15 -1.30
CA GLY A 114 5.89 9.28 -1.88
C GLY A 114 4.59 8.87 -2.55
N ASN A 115 3.76 9.86 -2.83
CA ASN A 115 2.48 9.62 -3.48
C ASN A 115 2.63 9.58 -5.00
N TYR A 116 1.89 8.68 -5.64
CA TYR A 116 1.74 8.61 -7.09
C TYR A 116 0.25 8.61 -7.45
N VAL A 117 -0.11 9.30 -8.53
CA VAL A 117 -1.50 9.40 -8.99
C VAL A 117 -1.61 8.84 -10.40
N LEU A 118 -2.51 7.88 -10.59
CA LEU A 118 -2.91 7.35 -11.88
C LEU A 118 -4.26 7.98 -12.22
N VAL A 119 -4.31 8.79 -13.27
CA VAL A 119 -5.50 9.58 -13.63
C VAL A 119 -5.91 9.34 -15.08
N GLY A 120 -7.21 9.18 -15.33
CA GLY A 120 -7.75 9.00 -16.69
C GLY A 120 -9.13 8.34 -16.67
N ARG A 121 -9.74 8.14 -17.85
CA ARG A 121 -11.12 7.65 -17.98
C ARG A 121 -11.33 6.25 -17.39
N ALA A 122 -12.58 5.88 -17.12
CA ALA A 122 -12.92 4.50 -16.75
C ALA A 122 -12.52 3.51 -17.87
N GLY A 123 -12.16 2.28 -17.50
CA GLY A 123 -11.76 1.24 -18.46
C GLY A 123 -10.29 1.26 -18.87
N THR A 124 -9.53 2.30 -18.59
CA THR A 124 -8.12 2.42 -19.03
C THR A 124 -7.11 1.56 -18.24
N GLY A 125 -7.53 0.69 -17.32
CA GLY A 125 -6.60 -0.21 -16.62
C GLY A 125 -5.80 0.41 -15.45
N LYS A 126 -6.14 1.61 -14.97
CA LYS A 126 -5.49 2.25 -13.80
C LYS A 126 -5.43 1.35 -12.57
N THR A 127 -6.56 0.73 -12.22
CA THR A 127 -6.66 -0.18 -11.07
C THR A 127 -5.72 -1.36 -11.24
N ALA A 128 -5.73 -2.02 -12.40
CA ALA A 128 -4.84 -3.15 -12.70
C ALA A 128 -3.36 -2.74 -12.57
N LEU A 129 -2.96 -1.62 -13.17
CA LEU A 129 -1.56 -1.17 -13.10
C LEU A 129 -1.16 -0.73 -11.68
N SER A 130 -2.07 -0.15 -10.89
CA SER A 130 -1.83 0.14 -9.47
C SER A 130 -1.62 -1.13 -8.63
N VAL A 131 -2.34 -2.21 -8.97
CA VAL A 131 -2.15 -3.51 -8.32
C VAL A 131 -0.83 -4.15 -8.73
N ALA A 132 -0.42 -4.05 -10.00
CA ALA A 132 0.91 -4.48 -10.43
C ALA A 132 2.02 -3.75 -9.66
N MET A 133 1.90 -2.42 -9.49
CA MET A 133 2.83 -1.64 -8.67
C MET A 133 2.84 -2.12 -7.21
N LEU A 134 1.67 -2.32 -6.60
CA LEU A 134 1.57 -2.81 -5.23
C LEU A 134 2.19 -4.21 -5.08
N ASN A 135 1.91 -5.13 -6.00
CA ASN A 135 2.43 -6.50 -5.98
C ASN A 135 3.96 -6.53 -6.12
N GLU A 136 4.54 -5.66 -6.95
CA GLU A 136 5.99 -5.51 -7.06
C GLU A 136 6.58 -4.99 -5.73
N LEU A 137 6.01 -3.91 -5.18
CA LEU A 137 6.49 -3.31 -3.94
C LEU A 137 6.35 -4.24 -2.73
N MET A 138 5.33 -5.10 -2.71
CA MET A 138 5.11 -6.08 -1.64
C MET A 138 6.16 -7.18 -1.53
N LYS A 139 7.11 -7.23 -2.48
CA LYS A 139 8.31 -8.06 -2.34
C LYS A 139 9.23 -7.58 -1.21
N VAL A 140 9.16 -6.28 -0.87
CA VAL A 140 10.07 -5.65 0.10
C VAL A 140 9.35 -4.77 1.13
N LYS A 141 8.10 -4.37 0.89
CA LYS A 141 7.33 -3.44 1.73
C LYS A 141 5.95 -3.98 2.08
N SER A 142 5.38 -3.59 3.21
CA SER A 142 4.00 -3.95 3.54
C SER A 142 2.99 -3.24 2.64
N GLY A 143 1.93 -3.95 2.24
CA GLY A 143 0.97 -3.44 1.25
C GLY A 143 -0.50 -3.66 1.61
N LEU A 144 -1.36 -2.71 1.22
CA LEU A 144 -2.81 -2.82 1.29
C LEU A 144 -3.45 -2.16 0.06
N PHE A 145 -4.48 -2.80 -0.50
CA PHE A 145 -5.32 -2.21 -1.53
C PHE A 145 -6.70 -1.88 -0.96
N VAL A 146 -7.21 -0.66 -1.20
CA VAL A 146 -8.54 -0.25 -0.74
C VAL A 146 -9.27 0.51 -1.84
N ASN A 147 -10.35 -0.07 -2.35
CA ASN A 147 -11.33 0.68 -3.13
C ASN A 147 -12.20 1.55 -2.19
N LEU A 148 -12.22 2.86 -2.43
CA LEU A 148 -12.85 3.81 -1.50
C LEU A 148 -14.38 3.77 -1.51
N VAL A 149 -14.99 3.32 -2.61
CA VAL A 149 -16.45 3.09 -2.67
C VAL A 149 -16.82 1.91 -1.77
N ASN A 150 -16.05 0.81 -1.82
CA ASN A 150 -16.24 -0.34 -0.94
C ASN A 150 -15.97 0.03 0.52
N LEU A 151 -14.95 0.85 0.80
CA LEU A 151 -14.68 1.36 2.15
C LEU A 151 -15.87 2.15 2.71
N ARG A 152 -16.48 3.03 1.89
CA ARG A 152 -17.67 3.79 2.30
C ARG A 152 -18.85 2.86 2.60
N SER A 153 -19.09 1.86 1.77
CA SER A 153 -20.14 0.86 2.01
C SER A 153 -19.91 0.11 3.33
N LEU A 154 -18.67 -0.33 3.57
CA LEU A 154 -18.30 -1.01 4.82
C LEU A 154 -18.45 -0.10 6.05
N MET A 155 -18.09 1.18 5.92
CA MET A 155 -18.31 2.19 6.96
C MET A 155 -19.79 2.30 7.33
N LEU A 156 -20.70 2.33 6.35
CA LEU A 156 -22.13 2.40 6.62
C LEU A 156 -22.66 1.11 7.28
N MET A 157 -22.18 -0.06 6.83
CA MET A 157 -22.53 -1.35 7.46
C MET A 157 -22.06 -1.44 8.91
N SER A 158 -20.89 -0.89 9.23
CA SER A 158 -20.30 -0.89 10.57
C SER A 158 -21.14 -0.22 11.66
N ILE A 159 -22.14 0.59 11.26
CA ILE A 159 -23.06 1.26 12.20
C ILE A 159 -23.94 0.24 12.93
N ASN A 160 -24.36 -0.82 12.23
CA ASN A 160 -25.34 -1.78 12.74
C ASN A 160 -24.80 -3.22 12.83
N ASP A 161 -23.60 -3.49 12.31
CA ASP A 161 -22.99 -4.81 12.31
C ASP A 161 -21.60 -4.78 12.96
N GLU A 162 -21.46 -5.51 14.07
CA GLU A 162 -20.21 -5.56 14.85
C GLU A 162 -19.07 -6.27 14.10
N ARG A 163 -19.36 -7.23 13.21
CA ARG A 163 -18.31 -7.85 12.37
C ARG A 163 -17.81 -6.86 11.32
N ALA A 164 -18.72 -6.19 10.63
CA ALA A 164 -18.37 -5.14 9.67
C ALA A 164 -17.57 -4.01 10.34
N LYS A 165 -17.88 -3.68 11.59
CA LYS A 165 -17.13 -2.72 12.41
C LYS A 165 -15.72 -3.18 12.77
N GLN A 166 -15.55 -4.46 13.09
CA GLN A 166 -14.21 -5.03 13.30
C GLN A 166 -13.39 -4.97 12.01
N ASP A 167 -13.95 -5.44 10.89
CA ASP A 167 -13.28 -5.40 9.58
C ASP A 167 -12.91 -3.98 9.17
N TYR A 168 -13.86 -3.04 9.31
CA TYR A 168 -13.64 -1.62 9.04
C TYR A 168 -12.47 -1.06 9.87
N ASN A 169 -12.47 -1.30 11.19
CA ASN A 169 -11.41 -0.80 12.07
C ASN A 169 -10.04 -1.40 11.72
N MET A 170 -9.99 -2.69 11.36
CA MET A 170 -8.76 -3.35 10.93
C MET A 170 -8.23 -2.77 9.61
N ILE A 171 -9.12 -2.49 8.65
CA ILE A 171 -8.76 -1.87 7.37
C ILE A 171 -8.25 -0.44 7.60
N ILE A 172 -8.94 0.39 8.38
CA ILE A 172 -8.49 1.75 8.71
C ILE A 172 -7.11 1.73 9.39
N ARG A 173 -6.88 0.77 10.30
CA ARG A 173 -5.57 0.57 10.91
C ARG A 173 -4.52 0.21 9.86
N GLY A 174 -4.82 -0.74 8.98
CA GLY A 174 -3.94 -1.11 7.87
C GLY A 174 -3.61 0.06 6.95
N MET A 175 -4.62 0.87 6.57
CA MET A 175 -4.43 2.07 5.75
C MET A 175 -3.47 3.08 6.38
N LYS A 176 -3.33 3.12 7.72
CA LYS A 176 -2.36 3.99 8.40
C LYS A 176 -0.98 3.33 8.53
N GLU A 177 -0.96 2.01 8.75
CA GLU A 177 0.26 1.29 9.14
C GLU A 177 1.10 0.81 7.96
N VAL A 178 0.50 0.34 6.86
CA VAL A 178 1.27 -0.22 5.73
C VAL A 178 2.19 0.79 5.06
N ASP A 179 3.33 0.30 4.57
CA ASP A 179 4.31 1.09 3.83
C ASP A 179 3.75 1.60 2.50
N VAL A 180 2.94 0.77 1.83
CA VAL A 180 2.32 1.07 0.54
C VAL A 180 0.81 0.88 0.61
N LEU A 181 0.05 1.96 0.41
CA LEU A 181 -1.40 1.93 0.30
C LEU A 181 -1.80 2.26 -1.13
N VAL A 182 -2.63 1.43 -1.74
CA VAL A 182 -3.40 1.82 -2.93
C VAL A 182 -4.78 2.31 -2.48
N MET A 183 -5.10 3.56 -2.82
CA MET A 183 -6.45 4.11 -2.72
C MET A 183 -7.05 4.16 -4.11
N ASP A 184 -7.95 3.22 -4.39
CA ASP A 184 -8.55 3.04 -5.70
C ASP A 184 -9.88 3.81 -5.81
N ASP A 185 -10.10 4.39 -6.99
CA ASP A 185 -11.29 5.16 -7.37
C ASP A 185 -11.56 6.40 -6.48
N PHE A 186 -10.50 7.13 -6.10
CA PHE A 186 -10.60 8.38 -5.36
C PHE A 186 -11.45 9.42 -6.09
N GLY A 187 -12.46 9.94 -5.39
CA GLY A 187 -13.45 10.89 -5.92
C GLY A 187 -14.77 10.25 -6.34
N LYS A 188 -14.87 8.92 -6.45
CA LYS A 188 -16.16 8.26 -6.77
C LYS A 188 -17.01 8.01 -5.53
N GLU A 189 -16.39 7.83 -4.38
CA GLU A 189 -17.07 7.55 -3.11
C GLU A 189 -17.91 8.73 -2.61
N SER A 190 -17.62 9.95 -3.08
CA SER A 190 -18.38 11.15 -2.77
C SER A 190 -19.79 11.16 -3.38
N GLY A 191 -20.00 10.39 -4.46
CA GLY A 191 -21.21 10.53 -5.28
C GLY A 191 -21.40 11.96 -5.81
N SER A 192 -22.63 12.30 -6.20
CA SER A 192 -22.98 13.59 -6.81
C SER A 192 -22.99 14.77 -5.85
N GLY A 193 -22.99 14.51 -4.53
CA GLY A 193 -23.16 15.53 -3.49
C GLY A 193 -21.87 15.99 -2.82
N GLY A 194 -20.70 15.53 -3.28
CA GLY A 194 -19.43 15.76 -2.59
C GLY A 194 -19.18 14.78 -1.44
N ALA A 195 -17.95 14.74 -0.93
CA ALA A 195 -17.58 13.78 0.10
C ALA A 195 -18.31 14.10 1.40
N THR A 196 -18.79 13.08 2.11
CA THR A 196 -19.42 13.30 3.42
C THR A 196 -18.37 13.78 4.43
N ASP A 197 -18.74 14.65 5.36
CA ASP A 197 -17.84 15.15 6.42
C ASP A 197 -17.10 14.02 7.12
N LYS A 198 -17.80 12.90 7.37
CA LYS A 198 -17.20 11.74 8.02
C LYS A 198 -16.12 11.07 7.16
N MET A 199 -16.37 10.90 5.86
CA MET A 199 -15.39 10.29 4.95
C MET A 199 -14.17 11.20 4.81
N THR A 200 -14.38 12.51 4.70
CA THR A 200 -13.32 13.52 4.67
C THR A 200 -12.46 13.46 5.93
N GLU A 201 -13.06 13.41 7.12
CA GLU A 201 -12.35 13.26 8.41
C GLU A 201 -11.47 11.99 8.46
N ILE A 202 -12.02 10.86 8.00
CA ILE A 202 -11.30 9.58 7.95
C ILE A 202 -10.10 9.67 7.01
N LEU A 203 -10.31 10.16 5.79
CA LEU A 203 -9.25 10.34 4.80
C LEU A 203 -8.16 11.27 5.32
N TYR A 204 -8.51 12.36 6.01
CA TYR A 204 -7.55 13.21 6.69
C TYR A 204 -6.71 12.47 7.72
N GLY A 205 -7.35 11.69 8.59
CA GLY A 205 -6.67 10.88 9.59
C GLY A 205 -5.71 9.86 8.96
N ILE A 206 -6.07 9.30 7.81
CA ILE A 206 -5.21 8.38 7.05
C ILE A 206 -4.03 9.14 6.47
N VAL A 207 -4.27 10.22 5.71
CA VAL A 207 -3.21 10.99 5.04
C VAL A 207 -2.18 11.53 6.02
N ASN A 208 -2.62 12.00 7.19
CA ASN A 208 -1.73 12.51 8.23
C ASN A 208 -0.86 11.41 8.84
N ALA A 209 -1.40 10.21 9.05
CA ALA A 209 -0.66 9.07 9.56
C ALA A 209 0.35 8.50 8.53
N ARG A 210 0.24 8.91 7.26
CA ARG A 210 1.04 8.40 6.14
C ARG A 210 2.15 9.36 5.69
N ILE A 211 2.46 10.40 6.46
CA ILE A 211 3.64 11.24 6.18
C ILE A 211 4.89 10.34 6.15
N GLY A 212 5.63 10.39 5.05
CA GLY A 212 6.82 9.54 4.84
C GLY A 212 6.52 8.13 4.33
N LYS A 213 5.26 7.76 4.05
CA LYS A 213 4.85 6.49 3.45
C LYS A 213 4.37 6.66 2.00
N THR A 214 4.21 5.55 1.28
CA THR A 214 3.82 5.56 -0.14
C THR A 214 2.32 5.42 -0.28
N THR A 215 1.67 6.34 -1.00
CA THR A 215 0.25 6.20 -1.37
C THR A 215 0.09 6.26 -2.88
N ILE A 216 -0.42 5.19 -3.49
CA ILE A 216 -0.77 5.15 -4.91
C ILE A 216 -2.27 5.41 -5.01
N ILE A 217 -2.66 6.41 -5.79
CA ILE A 217 -4.06 6.83 -5.94
C ILE A 217 -4.49 6.57 -7.37
N THR A 218 -5.66 5.98 -7.57
CA THR A 218 -6.31 5.97 -8.89
C THR A 218 -7.52 6.91 -8.86
N THR A 219 -7.73 7.67 -9.93
CA THR A 219 -8.88 8.56 -10.03
C THR A 219 -9.32 8.77 -11.48
N ASN A 220 -10.61 9.01 -11.68
CA ASN A 220 -11.16 9.46 -12.95
C ASN A 220 -11.24 10.98 -13.05
N ASP A 221 -11.15 11.67 -11.92
CA ASP A 221 -11.34 13.11 -11.82
C ASP A 221 -10.01 13.83 -12.04
N ASN A 222 -10.06 14.97 -12.71
CA ASN A 222 -8.94 15.90 -12.76
C ASN A 222 -8.83 16.69 -11.44
N LEU A 223 -7.75 17.46 -11.27
CA LEU A 223 -7.49 18.20 -10.03
C LEU A 223 -8.61 19.21 -9.70
N THR A 224 -9.21 19.87 -10.70
CA THR A 224 -10.31 20.82 -10.50
C THR A 224 -11.56 20.10 -9.98
N GLU A 225 -11.88 18.94 -10.55
CA GLU A 225 -13.01 18.11 -10.11
C GLU A 225 -12.80 17.56 -8.69
N LEU A 226 -11.57 17.15 -8.35
CA LEU A 226 -11.22 16.72 -6.99
C LEU A 226 -11.34 17.87 -5.98
N ASN A 227 -10.86 19.07 -6.33
CA ASN A 227 -10.98 20.25 -5.46
C ASN A 227 -12.43 20.74 -5.28
N ALA A 228 -13.36 20.30 -6.12
CA ALA A 228 -14.78 20.54 -5.91
C ALA A 228 -15.44 19.54 -4.96
N LYS A 229 -14.84 18.35 -4.80
CA LYS A 229 -15.34 17.25 -3.95
C LYS A 229 -14.72 17.23 -2.56
N TYR A 230 -13.47 17.68 -2.46
CA TYR A 230 -12.68 17.75 -1.23
C TYR A 230 -12.05 19.13 -1.11
N ASP A 231 -11.77 19.54 0.12
CA ASP A 231 -11.01 20.77 0.32
C ASP A 231 -9.57 20.65 -0.20
N GLU A 232 -8.96 21.80 -0.49
CA GLU A 232 -7.62 21.91 -1.07
C GLU A 232 -6.52 21.36 -0.13
N SER A 233 -6.75 21.35 1.19
CA SER A 233 -5.77 20.83 2.14
C SER A 233 -5.68 19.30 2.07
N LEU A 234 -6.78 18.59 1.81
CA LEU A 234 -6.73 17.14 1.59
C LEU A 234 -6.08 16.82 0.23
N THR A 235 -6.53 17.47 -0.84
CA THR A 235 -6.03 17.20 -2.19
C THR A 235 -4.55 17.54 -2.32
N SER A 236 -4.06 18.64 -1.72
CA SER A 236 -2.64 19.01 -1.76
C SER A 236 -1.70 18.05 -1.01
N ARG A 237 -2.20 17.31 -0.02
CA ARG A 237 -1.43 16.27 0.67
C ARG A 237 -1.38 14.96 -0.12
N LEU A 238 -2.44 14.66 -0.87
CA LEU A 238 -2.56 13.44 -1.66
C LEU A 238 -1.90 13.57 -3.03
N ILE A 239 -2.23 14.63 -3.76
CA ILE A 239 -1.84 14.83 -5.14
C ILE A 239 -0.46 15.52 -5.17
N PRO A 240 0.58 14.84 -5.68
CA PRO A 240 1.91 15.42 -5.77
C PRO A 240 1.93 16.57 -6.78
N LYS A 241 2.67 17.64 -6.48
CA LYS A 241 2.93 18.74 -7.42
C LYS A 241 3.88 18.34 -8.55
N ASP A 242 4.70 17.32 -8.30
CA ASP A 242 5.65 16.75 -9.26
C ASP A 242 4.91 15.96 -10.34
N LYS A 243 4.98 16.45 -11.59
CA LYS A 243 4.31 15.82 -12.73
C LYS A 243 4.83 14.42 -13.03
N ASP A 244 6.06 14.09 -12.66
CA ASP A 244 6.63 12.75 -12.85
C ASP A 244 5.99 11.71 -11.92
N LYS A 245 5.26 12.17 -10.90
CA LYS A 245 4.45 11.33 -10.00
C LYS A 245 2.98 11.24 -10.42
N ILE A 246 2.61 11.84 -11.55
CA ILE A 246 1.26 11.77 -12.12
C ILE A 246 1.33 11.00 -13.44
N ILE A 247 0.76 9.80 -13.46
CA ILE A 247 0.67 8.93 -14.63
C ILE A 247 -0.70 9.16 -15.28
N ILE A 248 -0.68 9.81 -16.44
CA ILE A 248 -1.89 10.16 -17.19
C ILE A 248 -2.22 9.03 -18.18
N PHE A 249 -3.42 8.48 -18.05
CA PHE A 249 -4.02 7.47 -18.92
C PHE A 249 -4.92 8.16 -19.95
N GLN A 250 -4.29 8.85 -20.89
CA GLN A 250 -4.94 9.57 -21.99
C GLN A 250 -4.56 8.93 -23.33
N GLY A 251 -5.51 8.90 -24.27
CA GLY A 251 -5.27 8.34 -25.60
C GLY A 251 -5.19 6.82 -25.62
N ILE A 252 -5.76 6.15 -24.63
CA ILE A 252 -5.84 4.70 -24.59
C ILE A 252 -7.29 4.23 -24.57
N ASP A 253 -7.57 3.18 -25.32
CA ASP A 253 -8.88 2.55 -25.40
C ASP A 253 -9.22 1.75 -24.13
N ASP A 254 -10.42 1.19 -24.09
CA ASP A 254 -10.85 0.37 -22.96
C ASP A 254 -9.98 -0.88 -22.85
N TYR A 255 -9.16 -0.93 -21.82
CA TYR A 255 -8.22 -2.01 -21.55
C TYR A 255 -8.92 -3.32 -21.19
N ARG A 256 -10.24 -3.31 -20.92
CA ARG A 256 -11.04 -4.52 -20.72
C ARG A 256 -11.22 -5.34 -22.00
N GLU A 257 -10.99 -4.74 -23.16
CA GLU A 257 -11.15 -5.38 -24.48
C GLU A 257 -9.81 -5.80 -25.11
N ALA A 258 -8.68 -5.45 -24.48
CA ALA A 258 -7.32 -5.74 -24.95
C ALA A 258 -6.85 -7.14 -24.56
#